data_AF-A0A1W0AB17-F1
#
_entry.id   AF-A0A1W0AB17-F1
#
_cell.length_a   1.000
_cell.length_b   1.000
_cell.length_c   1.000
_cell.angle_alpha   90.00
_cell.angle_beta   90.00
_cell.angle_gamma   90.00
#
_symmetry.space_group_name_H-M   'P 1'
#
loop_
_entity.id
_entity.type
_entity.pdbx_description
1 polymer ?
#
loop_
_entity_poly.entity_id
_entity_poly.type
_entity_poly.pdbx_seq_one_letter_code
_entity_poly.pdbx_strand_id
1 'polypeptide(L)' 'MSTIVELVTAREIAGILKILVQKNKVRVIDVDFIGGHIRGAINLLEDHFQDDDKVDEIVQEYKDVPQIVFHCMMRFN' A
#
# COMPACT_ATOMS: atom_id res chain seq x y z
N MET A 1 -6.09 -3.86 -20.48
CA MET A 1 -5.72 -5.07 -19.72
C MET A 1 -6.53 -5.04 -18.44
N SER A 2 -7.30 -6.08 -18.12
CA SER A 2 -8.04 -6.14 -16.86
C SER A 2 -7.02 -6.37 -15.75
N THR A 3 -6.72 -5.36 -14.95
CA THR A 3 -5.86 -5.51 -13.78
C THR A 3 -6.67 -6.26 -12.73
N ILE A 4 -6.32 -7.52 -12.47
CA ILE A 4 -6.96 -8.30 -11.41
C ILE A 4 -6.48 -7.71 -10.09
N VAL A 5 -7.40 -7.13 -9.32
CA VAL A 5 -7.14 -6.71 -7.94
C VAL A 5 -7.48 -7.89 -7.06
N GLU A 6 -6.49 -8.40 -6.32
CA GLU A 6 -6.65 -9.50 -5.37
C GLU A 6 -6.68 -8.96 -3.95
N LEU A 7 -7.60 -9.47 -3.13
CA LEU A 7 -7.63 -9.18 -1.70
C LEU A 7 -6.59 -10.04 -0.97
N VAL A 8 -5.93 -9.45 0.02
CA VAL A 8 -4.95 -10.13 0.87
C VAL A 8 -5.33 -9.94 2.33
N THR A 9 -5.19 -10.98 3.14
CA THR A 9 -5.52 -10.92 4.56
C THR A 9 -4.41 -10.24 5.36
N ALA A 10 -4.78 -9.67 6.51
CA ALA A 10 -3.80 -9.10 7.46
C ALA A 10 -2.75 -10.13 7.91
N ARG A 11 -3.12 -11.41 8.02
CA ARG A 11 -2.21 -12.49 8.41
C ARG A 11 -1.15 -12.77 7.34
N GLU A 12 -1.54 -12.75 6.08
CA GLU A 12 -0.63 -12.95 4.95
C GLU A 12 0.37 -11.80 4.84
N ILE A 13 -0.11 -10.56 4.88
CA ILE A 13 0.75 -9.37 4.89
C ILE A 13 1.71 -9.39 6.08
N ALA A 14 1.23 -9.72 7.28
CA ALA A 14 2.10 -9.83 8.45
C ALA A 14 3.17 -10.93 8.29
N GLY A 15 2.86 -12.02 7.60
CA GLY A 15 3.83 -13.08 7.27
C GLY A 15 4.94 -12.58 6.34
N ILE A 16 4.56 -11.88 5.27
CA ILE A 16 5.47 -11.31 4.28
C ILE A 16 6.41 -10.28 4.92
N LEU A 17 5.85 -9.35 5.69
CA LEU A 17 6.60 -8.23 6.28
C LEU A 17 7.61 -8.65 7.36
N LYS A 18 7.44 -9.85 7.95
CA LYS A 18 8.39 -10.41 8.92
C LYS A 18 9.69 -10.90 8.27
N ILE A 19 9.67 -11.21 6.98
CA ILE A 19 10.82 -11.77 6.26
C ILE A 19 11.47 -10.64 5.45
N LEU A 20 12.69 -10.23 5.83
CA LEU A 20 13.36 -9.03 5.26
C LEU A 20 13.44 -9.05 3.72
N VAL A 21 13.78 -10.20 3.12
CA VAL A 21 13.89 -10.37 1.66
C VAL A 21 12.53 -10.20 0.98
N GLN A 22 11.45 -10.65 1.61
CA GLN A 22 10.09 -10.53 1.07
C GLN A 22 9.52 -9.13 1.31
N LYS A 23 9.83 -8.52 2.47
CA LYS A 23 9.49 -7.14 2.79
C LYS A 23 9.99 -6.16 1.71
N ASN A 24 11.18 -6.37 1.17
CA ASN A 24 11.71 -5.49 0.12
C ASN A 24 10.93 -5.60 -1.20
N LYS A 25 10.22 -6.70 -1.43
CA LYS A 25 9.39 -6.96 -2.62
C LYS A 25 7.97 -6.45 -2.51
N VAL A 26 7.55 -5.95 -1.34
CA VAL A 26 6.21 -5.44 -1.10
C VAL A 26 6.27 -4.00 -0.60
N ARG A 27 5.38 -3.14 -1.09
CA ARG A 27 5.12 -1.83 -0.49
C ARG A 27 3.67 -1.74 -0.08
N VAL A 28 3.48 -1.24 1.14
CA VAL A 28 2.14 -0.98 1.69
C VAL A 28 1.90 0.51 1.60
N ILE A 29 0.86 0.91 0.88
CA ILE A 29 0.40 2.29 0.83
C ILE A 29 -0.80 2.39 1.77
N ASP A 30 -0.66 3.26 2.76
CA ASP A 30 -1.60 3.46 3.85
C ASP A 30 -2.19 4.87 3.73
N VAL A 31 -3.51 4.92 3.54
CA VAL A 31 -4.24 6.19 3.43
C VAL A 31 -4.94 6.61 4.74
N ASP A 32 -4.87 5.78 5.78
CA ASP A 32 -5.38 6.08 7.13
C ASP A 32 -4.27 5.89 8.18
N PHE A 33 -3.21 6.67 8.01
CA PHE A 33 -1.98 6.55 8.80
C PHE A 33 -2.13 6.97 10.27
N ILE A 34 -3.17 7.75 10.58
CA ILE A 34 -3.42 8.36 11.89
C ILE A 34 -4.23 7.40 12.76
N GLY A 35 -3.68 7.01 13.92
CA GLY A 35 -4.32 6.06 14.84
C GLY A 35 -3.68 4.68 14.87
N GLY A 36 -2.77 4.40 13.92
CA GLY A 36 -1.92 3.21 13.91
C GLY A 36 -1.75 2.66 12.50
N HIS A 37 -0.50 2.56 12.04
CA HIS A 37 -0.18 2.12 10.68
C HIS A 37 0.68 0.86 10.67
N ILE A 38 0.71 0.19 9.52
CA ILE A 38 1.58 -0.96 9.28
C ILE A 38 3.04 -0.48 9.22
N ARG A 39 3.94 -1.13 9.97
CA ARG A 39 5.35 -0.71 10.04
C ARG A 39 6.02 -0.69 8.65
N GLY A 40 6.50 0.49 8.26
CA GLY A 40 7.15 0.71 6.96
C GLY A 40 6.16 0.92 5.81
N ALA A 41 4.89 1.17 6.12
CA ALA A 41 3.93 1.68 5.15
C ALA A 41 4.27 3.11 4.74
N ILE A 42 3.90 3.45 3.51
CA ILE A 42 4.00 4.78 2.95
C ILE A 42 2.69 5.49 3.28
N ASN A 43 2.79 6.65 3.93
CA ASN A 43 1.64 7.49 4.19
C ASN A 43 1.24 8.23 2.90
N LEU A 44 0.05 7.96 2.40
CA LEU A 44 -0.55 8.69 1.30
C LEU A 44 -1.89 9.24 1.75
N LEU A 45 -1.97 10.53 2.06
CA LEU A 45 -3.22 11.15 2.49
C LEU A 45 -4.33 10.94 1.44
N GLU A 46 -5.55 10.70 1.90
CA GLU A 46 -6.73 10.50 1.03
C GLU A 46 -6.89 11.63 0.00
N ASP A 47 -6.69 12.88 0.41
CA ASP A 47 -6.76 14.05 -0.48
C ASP A 47 -5.73 14.02 -1.61
N HIS A 48 -4.59 13.37 -1.39
CA HIS A 48 -3.53 13.21 -2.38
C HIS A 48 -3.72 11.95 -3.24
N PHE A 49 -4.67 11.08 -2.90
CA PHE A 49 -5.00 9.90 -3.72
C PHE A 49 -5.76 10.29 -5.00
N GLN A 50 -6.39 11.46 -5.02
CA GLN A 50 -7.07 12.02 -6.20
C GLN A 50 -6.19 13.01 -7.00
N ASP A 51 -4.96 13.27 -6.54
CA ASP A 51 -4.02 14.16 -7.20
C ASP A 51 -3.12 13.35 -8.15
N ASP A 52 -3.34 13.52 -9.46
CA ASP A 52 -2.63 12.80 -10.52
C ASP A 52 -1.10 12.97 -10.41
N ASP A 53 -0.62 14.17 -10.06
CA ASP A 53 0.83 14.43 -9.92
C ASP A 53 1.41 13.58 -8.78
N LYS A 54 0.68 13.46 -7.67
CA LYS A 54 1.16 12.69 -6.52
C LYS A 54 1.08 11.19 -6.76
N VAL A 55 0.06 10.74 -7.48
CA VAL A 55 -0.07 9.34 -7.90
C VAL A 55 1.08 8.97 -8.83
N ASP A 56 1.41 9.83 -9.79
CA ASP A 56 2.49 9.59 -10.75
C ASP A 56 3.85 9.48 -10.06
N GLU A 57 4.14 10.32 -9.07
CA GLU A 57 5.36 10.20 -8.25
C GLU A 57 5.48 8.83 -7.59
N ILE A 58 4.38 8.33 -7.00
CA ILE A 58 4.35 7.05 -6.27
C ILE A 58 4.47 5.88 -7.23
N VAL A 59 3.79 5.95 -8.38
CA VAL A 59 3.93 4.93 -9.42
C VAL A 59 5.38 4.90 -9.90
N GLN A 60 5.99 6.05 -10.15
CA GLN A 60 7.37 6.11 -10.63
C GLN A 60 8.38 5.62 -9.59
N GLU A 61 8.16 5.91 -8.30
CA GLU A 61 9.03 5.49 -7.21
C GLU A 61 8.97 3.98 -6.96
N TYR A 62 7.79 3.37 -7.13
CA TYR A 62 7.55 1.96 -6.78
C TYR A 62 7.27 1.04 -7.97
N LYS A 63 7.46 1.49 -9.21
CA LYS A 63 7.25 0.70 -10.44
C LYS A 63 8.03 -0.63 -10.47
N ASP A 64 9.19 -0.68 -9.81
CA ASP A 64 10.07 -1.85 -9.78
C ASP A 64 9.75 -2.80 -8.61
N VAL A 65 8.78 -2.44 -7.76
CA VAL A 65 8.33 -3.27 -6.65
C VAL A 65 7.34 -4.31 -7.19
N PRO A 66 7.60 -5.62 -6.98
CA PRO A 66 6.75 -6.68 -7.53
C PRO A 66 5.28 -6.63 -7.06
N GLN A 67 5.02 -6.10 -5.88
CA GLN A 67 3.67 -6.06 -5.30
C GLN A 67 3.44 -4.78 -4.50
N ILE A 68 2.34 -4.10 -4.82
CA ILE A 68 1.82 -2.95 -4.08
C ILE A 68 0.54 -3.38 -3.37
N VAL A 69 0.43 -3.05 -2.09
CA VAL A 69 -0.74 -3.36 -1.27
C VAL A 69 -1.32 -2.04 -0.78
N PHE A 70 -2.49 -1.69 -1.28
CA PHE A 70 -3.24 -0.54 -0.80
C PHE A 70 -4.07 -0.96 0.40
N HIS A 71 -4.03 -0.17 1.47
CA HIS A 71 -4.87 -0.36 2.63
C HIS A 71 -5.45 0.99 3.09
N CYS A 72 -6.74 0.97 3.39
CA CYS A 72 -7.51 2.10 3.89
C CYS A 72 -8.44 1.56 4.99
N MET A 73 -8.81 2.42 5.94
CA MET A 73 -9.93 2.13 6.83
C MET A 73 -11.24 2.26 6.04
N MET A 74 -11.93 1.14 5.86
CA MET A 74 -13.24 1.10 5.19
C MET A 74 -14.24 1.91 6.02
N ARG A 75 -14.53 3.16 5.62
CA ARG A 75 -15.62 3.94 6.22
C ARG A 75 -16.95 3.34 5.75
N PHE A 76 -17.59 2.56 6.60
CA PHE A 76 -19.00 2.22 6.43
C PHE A 76 -19.81 3.48 6.71
N ASN A 77 -20.48 4.02 5.69
CA ASN A 77 -21.51 5.05 5.85
C ASN A 77 -22.87 4.42 5.57
#